data_AF-A0AAE1S9G3-F1
#
_entry.id   AF-A0AAE1S9G3-F1
#
_cell.length_a   1.000
_cell.length_b   1.000
_cell.length_c   1.000
_cell.angle_alpha   90.00
_cell.angle_beta   90.00
_cell.angle_gamma   90.00
#
_symmetry.space_group_name_H-M   'P 1'
#
loop_
_entity.id
_entity.type
_entity.pdbx_description
1 polymer ?
#
loop_
_entity_poly.entity_id
_entity_poly.type
_entity_poly.pdbx_seq_one_letter_code
_entity_poly.pdbx_strand_id
1 'polypeptide(L)'
;MQPNYSNFPRNVGPDMIVTMDPTTPNTFDNVYFQNLQKGLGLFTSDQVLFTDQRSKGTVNMWASNSKAFQTAFINPMTKLGRVGVKTGKNGNIRRDCGTFN
;
A
#
# COMPACT_ATOMS: atom_id res chain seq x y z
N MET A 1 13.27 -3.53 16.06
CA MET A 1 14.33 -3.61 15.05
C MET A 1 14.03 -2.57 14.01
N GLN A 2 14.80 -1.48 13.95
CA GLN A 2 14.67 -0.46 12.91
C GLN A 2 15.29 -1.02 11.61
N PRO A 3 14.77 -0.66 10.43
CA PRO A 3 15.43 -1.00 9.17
C PRO A 3 16.87 -0.49 9.20
N ASN A 4 17.81 -1.32 8.76
CA ASN A 4 19.19 -0.90 8.67
C ASN A 4 19.36 0.06 7.49
N TYR A 5 19.20 1.36 7.73
CA TYR A 5 19.37 2.42 6.73
C TYR A 5 20.84 2.64 6.31
N SER A 6 21.80 1.83 6.76
CA SER A 6 23.22 1.97 6.37
C SER A 6 23.47 1.74 4.87
N ASN A 7 22.53 1.12 4.16
CA ASN A 7 22.61 0.89 2.72
C ASN A 7 21.83 1.91 1.87
N PHE A 8 21.19 2.92 2.47
CA PHE A 8 20.69 4.05 1.68
C PHE A 8 21.86 4.99 1.41
N PRO A 9 22.28 5.18 0.14
CA PRO A 9 23.34 6.11 -0.16
C PRO A 9 22.93 7.50 0.36
N ARG A 10 23.76 8.10 1.22
CA ARG A 10 23.61 9.51 1.52
C ARG A 10 23.96 10.24 0.23
N ASN A 11 23.00 10.95 -0.37
CA ASN A 11 23.05 11.58 -1.71
C ASN A 11 22.59 10.70 -2.90
N VAL A 12 21.41 10.09 -2.76
CA VAL A 12 20.68 9.55 -3.91
C VAL A 12 20.10 10.68 -4.76
N GLY A 13 20.18 10.57 -6.08
CA GLY A 13 19.51 11.49 -6.99
C GLY A 13 18.00 11.46 -6.81
N PRO A 14 17.28 12.54 -7.18
CA PRO A 14 15.83 12.64 -6.97
C PRO A 14 15.02 11.54 -7.68
N ASP A 15 15.60 10.90 -8.69
CA ASP A 15 14.95 9.89 -9.53
C ASP A 15 15.21 8.44 -9.08
N MET A 16 15.81 8.23 -7.90
CA MET A 16 16.03 6.87 -7.41
C MET A 16 14.70 6.18 -7.08
N ILE A 17 14.47 5.03 -7.71
CA ILE A 17 13.29 4.19 -7.48
C ILE A 17 13.70 3.00 -6.61
N VAL A 18 12.90 2.72 -5.59
CA VAL A 18 13.00 1.54 -4.73
C VAL A 18 11.66 0.83 -4.69
N THR A 19 11.66 -0.49 -4.54
CA THR A 19 10.42 -1.26 -4.53
C THR A 19 9.76 -1.20 -3.15
N MET A 20 8.43 -1.05 -3.13
CA MET A 20 7.63 -1.07 -1.90
C MET A 20 7.63 -2.46 -1.24
N ASP A 21 7.62 -3.50 -2.08
CA ASP A 21 7.80 -4.89 -1.68
C ASP A 21 9.14 -5.38 -2.25
N PRO A 22 10.17 -5.59 -1.41
CA PRO A 22 11.47 -6.09 -1.87
C PRO A 22 11.46 -7.59 -2.22
N THR A 23 10.43 -8.34 -1.82
CA THR A 23 10.35 -9.79 -2.01
C THR A 23 9.61 -10.14 -3.31
N THR A 24 8.50 -9.46 -3.58
CA THR A 24 7.60 -9.74 -4.72
C THR A 24 7.12 -8.44 -5.38
N PRO A 25 8.03 -7.63 -5.96
CA PRO A 25 7.75 -6.25 -6.36
C PRO A 25 6.65 -6.08 -7.42
N ASN A 26 6.37 -7.12 -8.20
CA ASN A 26 5.43 -7.10 -9.30
C ASN A 26 4.20 -8.00 -9.07
N THR A 27 4.03 -8.51 -7.85
CA THR A 27 2.92 -9.40 -7.49
C THR A 27 2.05 -8.76 -6.41
N PHE A 28 0.74 -8.80 -6.61
CA PHE A 28 -0.20 -8.38 -5.57
C PHE A 28 -0.54 -9.57 -4.66
N ASP A 29 0.14 -9.66 -3.53
CA ASP A 29 -0.03 -10.74 -2.55
C ASP A 29 0.13 -10.25 -1.10
N ASN A 30 0.15 -11.19 -0.16
CA ASN A 30 0.28 -10.88 1.27
C ASN A 30 1.73 -10.80 1.76
N VAL A 31 2.73 -10.94 0.88
CA VAL A 31 4.15 -10.86 1.24
C VAL A 31 4.49 -9.46 1.76
N TYR A 32 3.78 -8.42 1.30
CA TYR A 32 3.78 -7.10 1.92
C TYR A 32 3.65 -7.17 3.46
N PHE A 33 2.67 -7.91 3.99
CA PHE A 33 2.47 -8.02 5.45
C PHE A 33 3.52 -8.90 6.12
N GLN A 34 4.04 -9.91 5.42
CA GLN A 34 5.17 -10.73 5.92
C GLN A 34 6.46 -9.90 6.04
N ASN A 35 6.68 -8.96 5.12
CA ASN A 35 7.81 -8.04 5.18
C ASN A 35 7.70 -7.12 6.41
N LEU A 36 6.50 -6.64 6.76
CA LEU A 36 6.30 -5.83 7.97
C LEU A 36 6.68 -6.59 9.25
N GLN A 37 6.37 -7.89 9.33
CA GLN A 37 6.78 -8.75 10.45
C GLN A 37 8.30 -8.88 10.59
N LYS A 38 9.03 -8.78 9.47
CA LYS A 38 10.50 -8.84 9.39
C LYS A 38 11.17 -7.48 9.58
N GLY A 39 10.39 -6.40 9.79
CA GLY A 39 10.94 -5.04 9.89
C GLY A 39 11.38 -4.45 8.54
N LEU A 40 10.83 -4.97 7.44
CA LEU A 40 11.17 -4.59 6.06
C LEU A 40 10.15 -3.64 5.43
N GLY A 41 9.30 -2.96 6.22
CA GLY A 41 8.45 -1.90 5.71
C GLY A 41 9.29 -0.73 5.19
N LEU A 42 9.03 -0.28 3.96
CA LEU A 42 9.82 0.78 3.33
C LEU A 42 9.58 2.13 4.02
N PHE A 43 8.32 2.52 4.19
CA PHE A 43 7.96 3.75 4.88
C PHE A 43 7.66 3.51 6.35
N THR A 44 7.82 4.56 7.15
CA THR A 44 7.41 4.56 8.56
C THR A 44 5.91 4.26 8.71
N SER A 45 5.07 4.76 7.78
CA SER A 45 3.64 4.47 7.74
C SER A 45 3.35 2.98 7.58
N ASP A 46 4.19 2.25 6.83
CA ASP A 46 4.03 0.82 6.61
C ASP A 46 4.43 0.06 7.87
N GLN A 47 5.60 0.37 8.41
CA GLN A 47 6.15 -0.35 9.56
C GLN A 47 5.32 -0.13 10.83
N VAL A 48 4.70 1.05 10.98
CA VAL A 48 3.80 1.36 12.10
C VAL A 48 2.60 0.40 12.15
N LEU A 49 2.11 -0.12 11.02
CA LEU A 49 1.00 -1.08 11.01
C LEU A 49 1.31 -2.34 11.83
N PHE A 50 2.57 -2.78 11.87
CA PHE A 50 2.97 -3.95 12.66
C PHE A 50 3.43 -3.59 14.08
N THR A 51 4.00 -2.40 14.29
CA THR A 51 4.46 -2.01 15.63
C THR A 51 3.35 -1.44 16.51
N ASP A 52 2.28 -0.90 15.93
CA ASP A 52 1.10 -0.43 16.67
C ASP A 52 0.21 -1.61 17.08
N GLN A 53 -0.09 -1.70 18.37
CA GLN A 53 -0.87 -2.81 18.94
C GLN A 53 -2.29 -2.90 18.34
N ARG A 54 -2.87 -1.79 17.90
CA ARG A 54 -4.23 -1.73 17.34
C ARG A 54 -4.34 -2.43 15.99
N SER A 55 -3.29 -2.37 15.16
CA SER A 55 -3.28 -2.94 13.81
C SER A 55 -2.48 -4.24 13.71
N LYS A 56 -1.59 -4.53 14.67
CA LYS A 56 -0.71 -5.70 14.65
C LYS A 56 -1.45 -7.03 14.48
N GLY A 57 -2.62 -7.19 15.10
CA GLY A 57 -3.45 -8.38 14.95
C GLY A 57 -3.91 -8.61 13.50
N THR A 58 -4.33 -7.54 12.82
CA THR A 58 -4.71 -7.58 11.41
C THR A 58 -3.52 -7.91 10.50
N VAL A 59 -2.36 -7.31 10.76
CA VAL A 59 -1.12 -7.62 10.01
C VAL A 59 -0.76 -9.10 10.16
N ASN A 60 -0.81 -9.66 11.37
CA ASN A 60 -0.54 -11.08 11.61
C ASN A 60 -1.52 -12.01 10.87
N MET A 61 -2.81 -11.66 10.87
CA MET A 61 -3.83 -12.43 10.16
C MET A 61 -3.55 -12.43 8.65
N TRP A 62 -3.28 -11.28 8.06
CA TRP A 62 -3.04 -11.16 6.63
C TRP A 62 -1.70 -11.77 6.19
N ALA A 63 -0.65 -11.64 7.00
CA ALA A 63 0.64 -12.29 6.75
C ALA A 63 0.56 -13.83 6.73
N SER A 64 -0.29 -14.41 7.59
CA SER A 64 -0.47 -15.87 7.69
C SER A 64 -1.54 -16.43 6.73
N ASN A 65 -2.46 -15.60 6.24
CA ASN A 65 -3.57 -16.03 5.40
C ASN A 65 -3.80 -15.08 4.21
N SER A 66 -3.24 -15.46 3.06
CA SER A 66 -3.36 -14.68 1.82
C SER A 66 -4.81 -14.49 1.37
N LYS A 67 -5.66 -15.52 1.52
CA LYS A 67 -7.09 -15.44 1.18
C LYS A 67 -7.84 -14.45 2.07
N ALA A 68 -7.50 -14.38 3.36
CA ALA A 68 -8.10 -13.41 4.28
C ALA A 68 -7.74 -11.97 3.89
N PHE A 69 -6.48 -11.72 3.51
CA PHE A 69 -6.07 -10.42 2.96
C PHE A 69 -6.85 -10.06 1.69
N GLN A 70 -6.82 -10.94 0.69
CA GLN A 70 -7.46 -10.67 -0.61
C GLN A 70 -8.96 -10.41 -0.46
N THR A 71 -9.64 -11.22 0.38
CA THR A 71 -11.07 -11.02 0.69
C THR A 71 -11.29 -9.67 1.38
N ALA A 72 -10.45 -9.32 2.37
CA ALA A 72 -10.58 -8.07 3.10
C ALA A 72 -10.29 -6.83 2.24
N PHE A 73 -9.42 -6.95 1.22
CA PHE A 73 -9.02 -5.85 0.36
C PHE A 73 -10.15 -5.29 -0.52
N ILE A 74 -11.15 -6.13 -0.87
CA ILE A 74 -12.27 -5.76 -1.74
C ILE A 74 -13.13 -4.64 -1.13
N ASN A 75 -13.48 -4.78 0.16
CA ASN A 75 -14.38 -3.87 0.85
C ASN A 75 -13.87 -2.42 0.94
N PRO A 76 -12.65 -2.12 1.41
CA PRO A 76 -12.13 -0.76 1.47
C PRO A 76 -11.99 -0.15 0.07
N MET A 77 -11.55 -0.91 -0.94
CA MET A 77 -11.45 -0.40 -2.31
C MET A 77 -12.82 -0.05 -2.90
N THR A 78 -13.85 -0.86 -2.61
CA THR A 78 -15.23 -0.59 -3.01
C THR A 78 -15.78 0.67 -2.33
N LYS A 79 -15.48 0.86 -1.04
CA LYS A 79 -15.86 2.08 -0.30
C LYS A 79 -15.13 3.31 -0.85
N LEU A 80 -13.83 3.19 -1.09
CA LEU A 80 -13.01 4.27 -1.65
C LEU A 80 -13.52 4.72 -3.02
N GLY A 81 -13.90 3.79 -3.89
CA GLY A 81 -14.46 4.08 -5.20
C GLY A 81 -15.81 4.81 -5.20
N ARG A 82 -16.45 4.97 -4.03
CA ARG A 82 -17.73 5.68 -3.87
C ARG A 82 -17.56 7.07 -3.25
N VAL A 83 -16.36 7.45 -2.83
CA VAL A 83 -16.11 8.75 -2.22
C VAL A 83 -16.17 9.85 -3.28
N GLY A 84 -17.01 10.85 -3.06
CA GLY A 84 -17.07 12.06 -3.90
C GLY A 84 -17.49 11.83 -5.36
N VAL A 85 -18.16 10.72 -5.65
CA VAL A 85 -18.53 10.37 -7.03
C VAL A 85 -19.56 11.36 -7.58
N LYS A 86 -19.26 11.86 -8.78
CA LYS A 86 -20.12 12.70 -9.60
C LYS A 86 -21.17 11.83 -10.32
N THR A 87 -22.45 12.06 -10.04
CA THR A 87 -23.57 11.28 -10.61
C THR A 87 -24.61 12.16 -11.30
N GLY A 88 -25.44 11.56 -12.16
CA GLY A 88 -26.48 12.28 -12.90
C GLY A 88 -25.90 13.38 -13.79
N LYS A 89 -26.40 14.60 -13.63
CA LYS A 89 -25.94 15.78 -14.38
C LYS A 89 -24.74 16.50 -13.73
N ASN A 90 -24.26 16.02 -12.58
CA ASN A 90 -23.17 16.67 -11.84
C ASN A 90 -21.80 16.26 -12.39
N GLY A 91 -21.44 16.75 -13.58
CA GLY A 91 -20.15 16.48 -14.22
C GLY A 91 -20.27 16.33 -15.74
N ASN A 92 -19.20 15.84 -16.38
CA ASN A 92 -19.14 15.58 -17.81
C ASN A 92 -18.44 14.24 -18.09
N ILE A 93 -18.88 13.54 -19.14
CA ILE A 93 -18.12 12.41 -19.70
C ILE A 93 -16.99 13.01 -20.53
N ARG A 94 -15.75 12.86 -20.06
CA ARG A 94 -14.57 13.41 -20.73
C ARG A 94 -14.26 12.63 -21.99
N ARG A 95 -13.95 13.36 -23.08
CA ARG A 95 -13.42 12.76 -24.32
C ARG A 95 -11.91 12.59 -24.25
N ASP A 96 -11.26 13.49 -23.53
CA ASP A 96 -9.86 13.47 -23.18
C ASP A 96 -9.72 13.75 -21.68
N CYS A 97 -8.99 12.90 -20.97
CA CYS A 97 -8.80 13.02 -19.52
C CYS A 97 -7.83 14.16 -19.14
N GLY A 98 -6.98 14.60 -20.07
CA GLY A 98 -5.99 15.66 -19.85
C GLY A 98 -6.54 17.08 -20.00
N THR A 99 -7.77 17.23 -20.50
CA THR A 99 -8.39 18.53 -20.78
C THR A 99 -9.79 18.65 -20.15
N PHE A 100 -10.25 19.89 -20.00
CA PHE A 100 -11.65 20.16 -19.71
C PHE A 100 -12.43 20.20 -21.04
N ASN A 101 -13.66 19.68 -21.02
CA ASN A 101 -14.51 19.67 -22.21
C ASN A 101 -15.06 21.07 -22.52
#